data_AF-A0AAD7CL81-F1
#
_entry.id   AF-A0AAD7CL81-F1
#
_cell.length_a   1.000
_cell.length_b   1.000
_cell.length_c   1.000
_cell.angle_alpha   90.00
_cell.angle_beta   90.00
_cell.angle_gamma   90.00
#
_symmetry.space_group_name_H-M   'P 1'
#
loop_
_entity.id
_entity.type
_entity.pdbx_description
1 polymer ?
#
loop_
_entity_poly.entity_id
_entity_poly.type
_entity_poly.pdbx_seq_one_letter_code
_entity_poly.pdbx_strand_id
1 'polypeptide(L)'
;DTIDLAELNLHNGIEHDASLLRQDAHFQSDQSKPDLPLIRDFLSFATGNDATDKTSILTPADLSRFSAKRRADSAAHNPEYTLDYFHKMFGSANSSTLLCIFGGRVDDLETFLMEERIREGWEPKALEHSGITFVKFNRTAVAVEKGIKEDLPEFEREVKEGGGGTSPV
;
A
#
# COMPACT_ATOMS: atom_id res chain seq x y z
N ASP A 1 -9.63 29.23 1.60
CA ASP A 1 -9.90 27.88 2.15
C ASP A 1 -9.62 26.82 1.09
N THR A 2 -8.45 26.91 0.47
CA THR A 2 -7.96 26.02 -0.59
C THR A 2 -6.49 25.77 -0.31
N ILE A 3 -5.99 24.62 -0.72
CA ILE A 3 -4.57 24.26 -0.64
C ILE A 3 -4.08 23.84 -2.02
N ASP A 4 -2.79 24.02 -2.29
CA ASP A 4 -2.13 23.32 -3.38
C ASP A 4 -1.92 21.85 -2.98
N LEU A 5 -2.13 20.90 -3.88
CA LEU A 5 -1.86 19.48 -3.59
C LEU A 5 -0.39 19.22 -3.25
N ALA A 6 0.53 20.07 -3.73
CA ALA A 6 1.93 20.03 -3.35
C ALA A 6 2.16 20.26 -1.84
N GLU A 7 1.25 20.95 -1.15
CA GLU A 7 1.33 21.14 0.30
C GLU A 7 1.13 19.82 1.07
N LEU A 8 0.51 18.81 0.47
CA LEU A 8 0.35 17.48 1.08
C LEU A 8 1.67 16.70 1.14
N ASN A 9 2.72 17.15 0.42
CA ASN A 9 4.06 16.58 0.42
C ASN A 9 4.92 17.06 1.62
N LEU A 10 4.32 17.79 2.57
CA LEU A 10 4.99 18.20 3.80
C LEU A 10 5.24 16.97 4.69
N HIS A 11 6.51 16.60 4.80
CA HIS A 11 6.95 15.48 5.64
C HIS A 11 6.48 15.62 7.09
N ASN A 12 5.94 14.54 7.66
CA ASN A 12 5.33 14.49 8.99
C ASN A 12 4.09 15.39 9.19
N GLY A 13 3.51 15.91 8.11
CA GLY A 13 2.13 16.42 8.11
C GLY A 13 1.16 15.24 8.05
N ILE A 14 0.69 14.93 6.84
CA ILE A 14 0.00 13.66 6.55
C ILE A 14 0.89 12.69 5.75
N GLU A 15 1.92 13.22 5.08
CA GLU A 15 3.01 12.44 4.50
C GLU A 15 3.81 11.82 5.66
N HIS A 16 4.26 10.57 5.47
CA HIS A 16 4.95 9.79 6.48
C HIS A 16 5.88 8.73 5.85
N ASP A 17 6.91 8.33 6.61
CA ASP A 17 7.80 7.23 6.22
C ASP A 17 7.05 5.89 6.11
N ALA A 18 7.70 4.88 5.53
CA ALA A 18 7.10 3.59 5.27
C ALA A 18 5.76 3.69 4.49
N SER A 19 5.62 4.76 3.71
CA SER A 19 4.54 4.91 2.73
C SER A 19 4.49 3.67 1.85
N LEU A 20 3.27 3.21 1.52
CA LEU A 20 3.08 1.94 0.84
C LEU A 20 3.82 1.90 -0.51
N LEU A 21 3.77 3.00 -1.27
CA LEU A 21 4.20 3.07 -2.68
C LEU A 21 5.03 4.30 -3.02
N ARG A 22 5.64 4.90 -1.99
CA ARG A 22 6.55 6.05 -2.09
C ARG A 22 7.77 5.79 -1.21
N GLN A 23 8.90 6.33 -1.63
CA GLN A 23 10.13 6.30 -0.84
C GLN A 23 10.03 7.28 0.33
N ASP A 24 10.74 6.97 1.40
CA ASP A 24 10.89 7.87 2.54
C ASP A 24 11.66 9.13 2.12
N ALA A 25 11.40 10.25 2.80
CA ALA A 25 11.98 11.57 2.49
C ALA A 25 13.51 11.53 2.47
N HIS A 26 14.09 10.66 3.28
CA HIS A 26 15.52 10.40 3.37
C HIS A 26 16.13 9.95 2.02
N PHE A 27 15.44 9.10 1.26
CA PHE A 27 15.91 8.56 -0.02
C PHE A 27 15.40 9.36 -1.22
N GLN A 28 14.23 9.97 -1.10
CA GLN A 28 13.60 10.79 -2.12
C GLN A 28 12.93 11.98 -1.45
N SER A 29 13.52 13.16 -1.57
CA SER A 29 12.98 14.38 -0.95
C SER A 29 11.63 14.82 -1.53
N ASP A 30 11.34 14.45 -2.79
CA ASP A 30 10.05 14.69 -3.42
C ASP A 30 9.19 13.44 -3.40
N GLN A 31 8.44 13.27 -2.32
CA GLN A 31 7.62 12.08 -2.06
C GLN A 31 6.31 12.05 -2.86
N SER A 32 6.05 13.05 -3.71
CA SER A 32 4.97 12.98 -4.71
C SER A 32 5.26 11.94 -5.79
N LYS A 33 6.54 11.66 -6.07
CA LYS A 33 6.96 10.81 -7.20
C LYS A 33 6.67 9.32 -6.99
N PRO A 34 5.97 8.64 -7.91
CA PRO A 34 5.78 7.21 -7.83
C PRO A 34 7.09 6.42 -7.92
N ASP A 35 7.24 5.46 -7.02
CA ASP A 35 8.31 4.47 -7.07
C ASP A 35 7.85 3.23 -7.83
N LEU A 36 8.17 3.18 -9.14
CA LEU A 36 7.73 2.09 -10.01
C LEU A 36 8.26 0.72 -9.58
N PRO A 37 9.54 0.54 -9.17
CA PRO A 37 9.99 -0.71 -8.57
C PRO A 37 9.14 -1.16 -7.38
N LEU A 38 8.83 -0.25 -6.46
CA LEU A 38 8.05 -0.54 -5.27
C LEU A 38 6.59 -0.90 -5.60
N ILE A 39 6.00 -0.21 -6.58
CA ILE A 39 4.65 -0.52 -7.07
C ILE A 39 4.61 -1.92 -7.68
N ARG A 40 5.61 -2.29 -8.51
CA ARG A 40 5.67 -3.65 -9.10
C ARG A 40 5.83 -4.72 -8.03
N ASP A 41 6.70 -4.48 -7.06
CA ASP A 41 6.90 -5.37 -5.90
C ASP A 41 5.57 -5.55 -5.15
N PHE A 42 4.87 -4.46 -4.85
CA PHE A 42 3.56 -4.50 -4.19
C PHE A 42 2.51 -5.29 -4.98
N LEU A 43 2.37 -5.05 -6.28
CA LEU A 43 1.38 -5.76 -7.10
C LEU A 43 1.68 -7.25 -7.20
N SER A 44 2.96 -7.65 -7.12
CA SER A 44 3.36 -9.06 -7.08
C SER A 44 2.94 -9.79 -5.80
N PHE A 45 2.54 -9.07 -4.73
CA PHE A 45 2.08 -9.67 -3.48
C PHE A 45 0.65 -10.20 -3.55
N ALA A 46 -0.09 -9.94 -4.63
CA ALA A 46 -1.47 -10.38 -4.77
C ALA A 46 -1.60 -11.91 -4.67
N THR A 47 -2.32 -12.39 -3.65
CA THR A 47 -2.57 -13.83 -3.46
C THR A 47 -4.01 -14.23 -3.79
N GLY A 48 -4.91 -13.26 -3.91
CA GLY A 48 -6.32 -13.49 -4.19
C GLY A 48 -6.61 -13.62 -5.68
N ASN A 49 -7.77 -14.18 -5.98
CA ASN A 49 -8.36 -14.15 -7.32
C ASN A 49 -9.83 -13.71 -7.20
N ASP A 50 -10.27 -12.85 -8.12
CA ASP A 50 -11.66 -12.44 -8.23
C ASP A 50 -12.54 -13.68 -8.48
N ALA A 51 -13.66 -13.77 -7.79
CA ALA A 51 -14.53 -14.94 -7.88
C ALA A 51 -15.14 -15.09 -9.28
N THR A 52 -15.40 -13.97 -9.96
CA THR A 52 -16.12 -13.86 -11.23
C THR A 52 -15.25 -14.20 -12.41
N ASP A 53 -14.10 -13.51 -12.54
CA ASP A 53 -13.26 -13.57 -13.74
C ASP A 53 -11.84 -14.12 -13.50
N LYS A 54 -11.54 -14.52 -12.26
CA LYS A 54 -10.24 -15.06 -11.84
C LYS A 54 -9.07 -14.08 -12.01
N THR A 55 -9.34 -12.79 -12.20
CA THR A 55 -8.28 -11.77 -12.20
C THR A 55 -7.60 -11.71 -10.83
N SER A 56 -6.29 -11.49 -10.81
CA SER A 56 -5.52 -11.37 -9.57
C SER A 56 -5.98 -10.16 -8.75
N ILE A 57 -6.15 -10.37 -7.44
CA ILE A 57 -6.54 -9.31 -6.50
C ILE A 57 -5.64 -9.32 -5.25
N LEU A 58 -5.33 -8.13 -4.77
CA LEU A 58 -4.75 -7.90 -3.45
C LEU A 58 -5.81 -8.10 -2.37
N THR A 59 -5.42 -8.76 -1.29
CA THR A 59 -6.26 -8.97 -0.11
C THR A 59 -5.84 -8.06 1.05
N PRO A 60 -6.67 -7.90 2.09
CA PRO A 60 -6.23 -7.23 3.32
C PRO A 60 -4.93 -7.81 3.89
N ALA A 61 -4.74 -9.13 3.81
CA ALA A 61 -3.53 -9.80 4.30
C ALA A 61 -2.29 -9.44 3.46
N ASP A 62 -2.45 -9.27 2.14
CA ASP A 62 -1.34 -8.85 1.28
C ASP A 62 -0.92 -7.41 1.58
N LEU A 63 -1.89 -6.50 1.81
CA LEU A 63 -1.60 -5.13 2.25
C LEU A 63 -0.90 -5.11 3.61
N SER A 64 -1.34 -5.94 4.56
CA SER A 64 -0.67 -6.06 5.86
C SER A 64 0.77 -6.57 5.73
N ARG A 65 0.99 -7.61 4.91
CA ARG A 65 2.33 -8.20 4.68
C ARG A 65 3.27 -7.20 4.00
N PHE A 66 2.79 -6.48 3.00
CA PHE A 66 3.60 -5.47 2.32
C PHE A 66 3.85 -4.23 3.19
N SER A 67 2.87 -3.81 3.99
CA SER A 67 3.06 -2.71 4.96
C SER A 67 4.08 -3.09 6.04
N ALA A 68 4.07 -4.34 6.51
CA ALA A 68 5.10 -4.87 7.40
C ALA A 68 6.50 -4.81 6.75
N LYS A 69 6.61 -5.25 5.49
CA LYS A 69 7.84 -5.13 4.69
C LYS A 69 8.33 -3.68 4.64
N ARG A 70 7.45 -2.72 4.35
CA ARG A 70 7.80 -1.29 4.28
C ARG A 70 8.31 -0.76 5.61
N ARG A 71 7.59 -1.03 6.71
CA ARG A 71 7.99 -0.57 8.06
C ARG A 71 9.34 -1.16 8.48
N ALA A 72 9.57 -2.44 8.21
CA ALA A 72 10.84 -3.11 8.48
C ALA A 72 11.99 -2.52 7.66
N ASP A 73 11.77 -2.31 6.36
CA ASP A 73 12.76 -1.75 5.44
C ASP A 73 13.13 -0.30 5.79
N SER A 74 12.14 0.55 6.05
CA SER A 74 12.35 1.92 6.51
C SER A 74 13.08 1.95 7.85
N ALA A 75 12.67 1.15 8.84
CA ALA A 75 13.34 1.10 10.14
C ALA A 75 14.81 0.62 10.06
N ALA A 76 15.14 -0.26 9.09
CA ALA A 76 16.48 -0.79 8.92
C ALA A 76 17.42 0.16 8.16
N HIS A 77 16.88 0.93 7.20
CA HIS A 77 17.70 1.66 6.23
C HIS A 77 17.59 3.18 6.33
N ASN A 78 16.49 3.72 6.87
CA ASN A 78 16.30 5.16 7.04
C ASN A 78 16.74 5.58 8.46
N PRO A 79 17.89 6.26 8.62
CA PRO A 79 18.37 6.71 9.94
C PRO A 79 17.47 7.79 10.57
N GLU A 80 16.57 8.38 9.79
CA GLU A 80 15.62 9.41 10.20
C GLU A 80 14.19 8.84 10.32
N TYR A 81 14.04 7.51 10.31
CA TYR A 81 12.73 6.84 10.30
C TYR A 81 11.82 7.30 11.45
N THR A 82 10.64 7.78 11.06
CA THR A 82 9.56 8.18 11.95
C THR A 82 8.23 7.61 11.49
N LEU A 83 7.52 6.92 12.39
CA LEU A 83 6.17 6.44 12.10
C LEU A 83 5.36 6.33 13.39
N ASP A 84 4.68 7.41 13.75
CA ASP A 84 3.86 7.44 14.95
C ASP A 84 2.53 6.68 14.77
N TYR A 85 1.76 6.55 15.85
CA TYR A 85 0.48 5.83 15.79
C TYR A 85 -0.54 6.45 14.81
N PHE A 86 -0.55 7.78 14.69
CA PHE A 86 -1.43 8.48 13.77
C PHE A 86 -1.04 8.14 12.32
N HIS A 87 0.24 8.20 11.97
CA HIS A 87 0.73 7.85 10.64
C HIS A 87 0.58 6.36 10.32
N LYS A 88 0.75 5.45 11.29
CA LYS A 88 0.44 4.01 11.10
C LYS A 88 -1.01 3.83 10.66
N MET A 89 -1.95 4.41 11.40
CA MET A 89 -3.38 4.34 11.09
C MET A 89 -3.70 5.04 9.77
N PHE A 90 -3.09 6.19 9.49
CA PHE A 90 -3.30 6.95 8.26
C PHE A 90 -2.80 6.18 7.03
N GLY A 91 -1.60 5.60 7.09
CA GLY A 91 -1.03 4.76 6.04
C GLY A 91 -1.87 3.51 5.77
N SER A 92 -2.35 2.84 6.82
CA SER A 92 -3.28 1.70 6.68
C SER A 92 -4.63 2.08 6.09
N ALA A 93 -5.14 3.26 6.44
CA ALA A 93 -6.36 3.82 5.85
C ALA A 93 -6.14 4.10 4.34
N ASN A 94 -5.08 4.81 3.98
CA ASN A 94 -4.74 5.11 2.58
C ASN A 94 -4.60 3.83 1.76
N SER A 95 -3.88 2.84 2.28
CA SER A 95 -3.72 1.52 1.62
C SER A 95 -5.07 0.83 1.41
N SER A 96 -5.98 0.94 2.37
CA SER A 96 -7.32 0.34 2.29
C SER A 96 -8.23 0.95 1.24
N THR A 97 -7.90 2.14 0.71
CA THR A 97 -8.63 2.73 -0.43
C THR A 97 -8.49 1.85 -1.68
N LEU A 98 -7.33 1.20 -1.86
CA LEU A 98 -7.07 0.28 -2.97
C LEU A 98 -8.03 -0.91 -2.95
N LEU A 99 -8.40 -1.38 -1.76
CA LEU A 99 -9.40 -2.44 -1.58
C LEU A 99 -10.83 -1.92 -1.72
N CYS A 100 -11.15 -0.79 -1.09
CA CYS A 100 -12.53 -0.31 -1.05
C CYS A 100 -13.01 0.27 -2.38
N ILE A 101 -12.13 0.94 -3.14
CA ILE A 101 -12.46 1.61 -4.40
C ILE A 101 -12.25 0.65 -5.59
N PHE A 102 -11.06 0.04 -5.68
CA PHE A 102 -10.63 -0.77 -6.82
C PHE A 102 -10.87 -2.28 -6.62
N GLY A 103 -11.32 -2.71 -5.45
CA GLY A 103 -11.51 -4.12 -5.13
C GLY A 103 -10.20 -4.92 -5.04
N GLY A 104 -9.05 -4.23 -4.94
CA GLY A 104 -7.73 -4.88 -4.96
C GLY A 104 -7.29 -5.39 -6.33
N ARG A 105 -8.03 -5.14 -7.41
CA ARG A 105 -7.74 -5.70 -8.73
C ARG A 105 -6.41 -5.18 -9.28
N VAL A 106 -5.45 -6.08 -9.50
CA VAL A 106 -4.07 -5.74 -9.88
C VAL A 106 -4.03 -4.92 -11.16
N ASP A 107 -4.79 -5.34 -12.18
CA ASP A 107 -4.90 -4.70 -13.49
C ASP A 107 -5.38 -3.24 -13.44
N ASP A 108 -6.30 -2.93 -12.51
CA ASP A 108 -6.84 -1.57 -12.34
C ASP A 108 -5.87 -0.71 -11.52
N LEU A 109 -5.27 -1.32 -10.50
CA LEU A 109 -4.30 -0.69 -9.63
C LEU A 109 -2.98 -0.39 -10.35
N GLU A 110 -2.53 -1.22 -11.28
CA GLU A 110 -1.31 -0.99 -12.04
C GLU A 110 -1.37 0.34 -12.80
N THR A 111 -2.41 0.55 -13.59
CA THR A 111 -2.63 1.82 -14.31
C THR A 111 -2.79 2.99 -13.33
N PHE A 112 -3.60 2.83 -12.29
CA PHE A 112 -3.85 3.91 -11.34
C PHE A 112 -2.59 4.33 -10.58
N LEU A 113 -1.77 3.39 -10.14
CA LEU A 113 -0.60 3.67 -9.31
C LEU A 113 0.61 4.14 -10.13
N MET A 114 0.77 3.65 -11.36
CA MET A 114 1.90 4.02 -12.23
C MET A 114 1.64 5.27 -13.05
N GLU A 115 0.40 5.49 -13.50
CA GLU A 115 0.03 6.59 -14.40
C GLU A 115 -0.81 7.67 -13.72
N GLU A 116 -1.22 7.48 -12.46
CA GLU A 116 -2.15 8.35 -11.74
C GLU A 116 -3.45 8.59 -12.54
N ARG A 117 -3.89 7.54 -13.26
CA ARG A 117 -5.01 7.56 -14.20
C ARG A 117 -5.95 6.38 -13.98
N ILE A 118 -7.25 6.61 -14.14
CA ILE A 118 -8.25 5.53 -14.14
C ILE A 118 -8.12 4.72 -15.45
N ARG A 119 -8.01 3.39 -15.34
CA ARG A 119 -7.96 2.48 -16.49
C ARG A 119 -9.21 2.62 -17.36
N GLU A 120 -9.03 2.51 -18.67
CA GLU A 120 -10.15 2.58 -19.61
C GLU A 120 -11.17 1.46 -19.34
N GLY A 121 -12.46 1.80 -19.32
CA GLY A 121 -13.53 0.86 -18.98
C GLY A 121 -13.60 0.44 -17.52
N TRP A 122 -12.84 1.08 -16.62
CA TRP A 122 -12.96 0.83 -15.19
C TRP A 122 -14.31 1.30 -14.64
N GLU A 123 -14.91 0.48 -13.78
CA GLU A 123 -16.11 0.82 -13.02
C GLU A 123 -15.85 0.61 -11.52
N PRO A 124 -16.40 1.49 -10.65
CA PRO A 124 -16.28 1.36 -9.20
C PRO A 124 -16.70 -0.01 -8.68
N LYS A 125 -15.94 -0.57 -7.74
CA LYS A 125 -16.29 -1.86 -7.11
C LYS A 125 -17.16 -1.71 -5.86
N ALA A 126 -17.23 -0.50 -5.30
CA ALA A 126 -18.18 -0.16 -4.25
C ALA A 126 -19.57 0.13 -4.84
N LEU A 127 -20.33 -0.94 -5.10
CA LEU A 127 -21.67 -0.88 -5.72
C LEU A 127 -22.80 -0.73 -4.70
N GLU A 128 -22.49 -0.63 -3.39
CA GLU A 128 -23.53 -0.41 -2.39
C GLU A 128 -24.21 0.95 -2.58
N HIS A 129 -25.50 1.03 -2.25
CA HIS A 129 -26.30 2.26 -2.39
C HIS A 129 -25.66 3.50 -1.72
N SER A 130 -24.91 3.31 -0.63
CA SER A 130 -24.24 4.41 0.09
C SER A 130 -22.77 4.59 -0.32
N GLY A 131 -22.30 3.88 -1.35
CA GLY A 131 -20.89 3.84 -1.73
C GLY A 131 -19.97 3.43 -0.58
N ILE A 132 -18.81 4.09 -0.50
CA ILE A 132 -17.83 3.89 0.58
C ILE A 132 -18.20 4.79 1.75
N THR A 133 -18.60 4.19 2.88
CA THR A 133 -18.86 4.89 4.13
C THR A 133 -17.63 4.85 5.04
N PHE A 134 -17.52 5.80 5.98
CA PHE A 134 -16.47 5.78 7.01
C PHE A 134 -16.44 4.47 7.81
N VAL A 135 -17.61 3.87 8.08
CA VAL A 135 -17.68 2.59 8.79
C VAL A 135 -17.06 1.47 7.96
N LYS A 136 -17.42 1.37 6.66
CA LYS A 136 -16.85 0.36 5.76
C LYS A 136 -15.34 0.55 5.64
N PHE A 137 -14.90 1.78 5.36
CA PHE A 137 -13.50 2.14 5.18
C PHE A 137 -12.66 1.86 6.43
N ASN A 138 -13.08 2.35 7.60
CA ASN A 138 -12.34 2.16 8.84
C ASN A 138 -12.29 0.69 9.28
N ARG A 139 -13.31 -0.12 8.97
CA ARG A 139 -13.26 -1.57 9.24
C ARG A 139 -12.17 -2.25 8.42
N THR A 140 -12.02 -1.90 7.14
CA THR A 140 -10.93 -2.40 6.29
C THR A 140 -9.58 -1.91 6.80
N ALA A 141 -9.44 -0.61 7.11
CA ALA A 141 -8.21 -0.02 7.63
C ALA A 141 -7.74 -0.70 8.93
N VAL A 142 -8.66 -0.94 9.87
CA VAL A 142 -8.36 -1.64 11.13
C VAL A 142 -7.98 -3.10 10.87
N ALA A 143 -8.60 -3.77 9.90
CA ALA A 143 -8.24 -5.15 9.56
C ALA A 143 -6.82 -5.22 8.96
N VAL A 144 -6.46 -4.27 8.09
CA VAL A 144 -5.10 -4.14 7.54
C VAL A 144 -4.10 -3.86 8.65
N GLU A 145 -4.33 -2.82 9.48
CA GLU A 145 -3.39 -2.45 10.55
C GLU A 145 -3.16 -3.59 11.54
N LYS A 146 -4.21 -4.27 11.99
CA LYS A 146 -4.11 -5.40 12.92
C LYS A 146 -3.34 -6.59 12.35
N GLY A 147 -3.29 -6.73 11.03
CA GLY A 147 -2.53 -7.79 10.36
C GLY A 147 -1.05 -7.48 10.19
N ILE A 148 -0.61 -6.23 10.43
CA ILE A 148 0.78 -5.84 10.26
C ILE A 148 1.60 -6.40 11.42
N LYS A 149 2.55 -7.26 11.10
CA LYS A 149 3.52 -7.81 12.04
C LYS A 149 4.87 -7.13 11.86
N GLU A 150 5.25 -6.26 12.79
CA GLU A 150 6.52 -5.52 12.74
C GLU A 150 7.72 -6.33 13.28
N ASP A 151 7.50 -7.57 13.69
CA ASP A 151 8.54 -8.45 14.23
C ASP A 151 9.51 -8.91 13.11
N LEU A 152 10.63 -8.19 13.00
CA LEU A 152 11.74 -8.42 12.05
C LEU A 152 12.16 -9.90 11.87
N PRO A 153 12.25 -10.74 12.93
CA PRO A 153 12.71 -12.13 12.78
C PRO A 153 11.73 -13.04 12.03
N GLU A 154 10.41 -12.76 12.08
CA GLU A 154 9.41 -13.53 11.34
C GLU A 154 9.40 -13.13 9.87
N PHE A 155 9.50 -11.83 9.58
CA PHE A 155 9.55 -11.33 8.21
C PHE A 155 10.80 -11.81 7.46
N GLU A 156 11.98 -11.75 8.08
CA GLU A 156 13.20 -12.30 7.47
C GLU A 156 13.11 -13.80 7.19
N ARG A 157 12.36 -14.55 8.01
CA ARG A 157 12.11 -15.98 7.80
C ARG A 157 11.13 -16.22 6.64
N GLU A 158 10.00 -15.50 6.61
CA GLU A 158 9.02 -15.61 5.53
C GLU A 158 9.60 -15.22 4.16
N VAL A 159 10.45 -14.19 4.09
CA VAL A 159 11.14 -13.80 2.85
C VAL A 159 12.15 -14.87 2.42
N LYS A 160 12.91 -15.46 3.35
CA LYS A 160 13.85 -16.55 3.05
C LYS A 160 13.15 -17.84 2.63
N GLU A 161 11.98 -18.13 3.18
CA GLU A 161 11.22 -19.37 2.91
C GLU A 161 10.31 -19.24 1.66
N GLY A 162 9.85 -18.04 1.31
CA GLY A 162 9.01 -17.77 0.13
C GLY A 162 9.77 -17.36 -1.14
N GLY A 163 11.03 -16.95 -1.02
CA GLY A 163 11.84 -16.38 -2.11
C GLY A 163 12.73 -17.37 -2.88
N GLY A 164 12.38 -18.65 -2.96
CA GLY A 164 13.13 -19.69 -3.66
C GLY A 164 13.15 -19.59 -5.20
N GLY A 165 13.13 -18.38 -5.76
CA GLY A 165 13.28 -18.12 -7.20
C GLY A 165 14.72 -17.74 -7.52
N THR A 166 15.50 -18.74 -7.91
CA THR A 166 16.89 -18.60 -8.37
C THR A 166 17.05 -17.60 -9.51
N SER A 167 18.10 -16.78 -9.46
CA SER A 167 18.76 -16.30 -10.67
C SER A 167 20.25 -16.62 -10.55
N PRO A 168 20.82 -17.47 -11.43
CA PRO A 168 22.25 -17.72 -11.43
C PRO A 168 22.99 -16.59 -12.16
N VAL A 169 24.28 -16.53 -11.82
CA VAL A 169 25.39 -15.74 -12.36
C VAL A 169 25.37 -15.62 -13.88
#